data_AF-A0A7H8HH93-F1
#
_entry.id   AF-A0A7H8HH93-F1
#
_cell.length_a   1.000
_cell.length_b   1.000
_cell.length_c   1.000
_cell.angle_alpha   90.00
_cell.angle_beta   90.00
_cell.angle_gamma   90.00
#
_symmetry.space_group_name_H-M   'P 1'
#
loop_
_entity.id
_entity.type
_entity.pdbx_description
1 polymer ?
#
loop_
_entity_poly.entity_id
_entity_poly.type
_entity_poly.pdbx_seq_one_letter_code
_entity_poly.pdbx_strand_id
1 'polypeptide(L)'
;MGNGGTNHQTSGAVAAKAERQVRAFELSLEGHSLRAVAALMTAQGEPISHETVRKLIELEAAERVGPVAEHYRTVLIERTNALRLKVGELLDVDPAPVTAGKDGDVVRDPETEEIVRDYGLRLSTVDRLIKLDERLAKLTGADAPQKVEGSLTATVTEVPADVAELLRQARERNAAKRAELSGRRV
;
A
#
# COMPACT_ATOMS: atom_id res chain seq x y z
N MET A 1 -27.23 31.14 10.52
CA MET A 1 -27.59 31.25 9.09
C MET A 1 -26.38 30.79 8.29
N GLY A 2 -26.37 29.55 7.82
CA GLY A 2 -25.24 28.96 7.09
C GLY A 2 -25.52 28.93 5.59
N ASN A 3 -24.70 29.61 4.80
CA ASN A 3 -24.75 29.57 3.33
C ASN A 3 -24.28 28.20 2.84
N GLY A 4 -25.24 27.30 2.58
CA GLY A 4 -25.02 26.07 1.82
C GLY A 4 -25.00 26.38 0.33
N GLY A 5 -23.84 26.78 -0.20
CA GLY A 5 -23.64 26.91 -1.64
C GLY A 5 -23.48 25.54 -2.29
N THR A 6 -24.55 24.99 -2.83
CA THR A 6 -24.51 23.82 -3.72
C THR A 6 -23.83 24.22 -5.02
N ASN A 7 -22.56 23.84 -5.16
CA ASN A 7 -21.80 23.99 -6.40
C ASN A 7 -22.37 23.02 -7.44
N HIS A 8 -23.42 23.43 -8.16
CA HIS A 8 -23.85 22.77 -9.39
C HIS A 8 -22.78 22.97 -10.47
N GLN A 9 -21.76 22.11 -10.47
CA GLN A 9 -20.97 21.92 -11.69
C GLN A 9 -21.94 21.51 -12.80
N THR A 10 -21.87 22.21 -13.92
CA THR A 10 -22.70 21.97 -15.09
C THR A 10 -22.53 20.52 -15.53
N SER A 11 -23.64 19.78 -15.66
CA SER A 11 -23.66 18.34 -15.99
C SER A 11 -22.79 17.96 -17.19
N GLY A 12 -22.65 18.86 -18.17
CA GLY A 12 -21.79 18.69 -19.33
C GLY A 12 -20.29 18.60 -19.01
N ALA A 13 -19.79 19.33 -18.01
CA ALA A 13 -18.39 19.26 -17.59
C ALA A 13 -18.05 17.93 -16.92
N VAL A 14 -19.02 17.35 -16.20
CA VAL A 14 -18.89 16.02 -15.58
C VAL A 14 -18.88 14.93 -16.64
N ALA A 15 -19.82 14.99 -17.60
CA ALA A 15 -19.88 14.04 -18.71
C ALA A 15 -18.59 14.04 -19.55
N ALA A 16 -18.10 15.21 -19.96
CA ALA A 16 -16.85 15.34 -20.71
C ALA A 16 -15.63 14.85 -19.92
N LYS A 17 -15.65 14.93 -18.58
CA LYS A 17 -14.59 14.36 -17.73
C LYS A 17 -14.66 12.83 -17.73
N ALA A 18 -15.85 12.24 -17.59
CA ALA A 18 -16.04 10.79 -17.60
C ALA A 18 -15.61 10.18 -18.94
N GLU A 19 -15.99 10.80 -20.07
CA GLU A 19 -15.56 10.37 -21.40
C GLU A 19 -14.03 10.34 -21.56
N ARG A 20 -13.34 11.33 -20.97
CA ARG A 20 -11.87 11.37 -20.96
C ARG A 20 -11.25 10.29 -20.10
N GLN A 21 -11.88 9.95 -18.98
CA GLN A 21 -11.44 8.86 -18.10
C GLN A 21 -11.48 7.52 -18.83
N VAL A 22 -12.64 7.18 -19.39
CA VAL A 22 -12.85 5.96 -20.17
C VAL A 22 -11.86 5.86 -21.32
N ARG A 23 -11.70 6.93 -22.10
CA ARG A 23 -10.78 6.94 -23.25
C ARG A 23 -9.32 6.75 -22.86
N ALA A 24 -8.86 7.44 -21.82
CA ALA A 24 -7.48 7.32 -21.34
C ALA A 24 -7.19 5.88 -20.87
N PHE A 25 -8.18 5.25 -20.22
CA PHE A 25 -8.11 3.86 -19.77
C PHE A 25 -8.09 2.87 -20.94
N GLU A 26 -8.94 3.05 -21.95
CA GLU A 26 -8.96 2.20 -23.16
C GLU A 26 -7.62 2.23 -23.91
N LEU A 27 -7.08 3.42 -24.18
CA LEU A 27 -5.76 3.56 -24.82
C LEU A 27 -4.65 2.90 -23.98
N SER A 28 -4.78 2.91 -22.65
CA SER A 28 -3.83 2.19 -21.77
C SER A 28 -3.99 0.67 -21.87
N LEU A 29 -5.20 0.15 -22.04
CA LEU A 29 -5.44 -1.30 -22.25
C LEU A 29 -4.91 -1.79 -23.59
N GLU A 30 -4.86 -0.91 -24.60
CA GLU A 30 -4.22 -1.16 -25.90
C GLU A 30 -2.68 -1.20 -25.82
N GLY A 31 -2.10 -0.90 -24.65
CA GLY A 31 -0.66 -0.98 -24.40
C GLY A 31 0.11 0.32 -24.68
N HIS A 32 -0.57 1.44 -24.90
CA HIS A 32 0.09 2.73 -25.06
C HIS A 32 0.74 3.21 -23.76
N SER A 33 1.97 3.75 -23.86
CA SER A 33 2.61 4.41 -22.72
C SER A 33 1.85 5.68 -22.31
N LEU A 34 1.95 6.11 -21.04
CA LEU A 34 1.29 7.33 -20.55
C LEU A 34 1.58 8.58 -21.40
N ARG A 35 2.80 8.70 -21.94
CA ARG A 35 3.19 9.79 -22.84
C ARG A 35 2.53 9.67 -24.22
N ALA A 36 2.42 8.46 -24.74
CA ALA A 36 1.73 8.19 -26.01
C ALA A 36 0.22 8.45 -25.88
N VAL A 37 -0.41 8.01 -24.79
CA VAL A 37 -1.82 8.33 -24.50
C VAL A 37 -2.04 9.84 -24.43
N ALA A 38 -1.18 10.57 -23.70
CA ALA A 38 -1.26 12.03 -23.63
C ALA A 38 -1.11 12.71 -25.00
N ALA A 39 -0.17 12.24 -25.82
CA ALA A 39 0.03 12.74 -27.18
C ALA A 39 -1.17 12.45 -28.10
N LEU A 40 -1.75 11.24 -28.04
CA LEU A 40 -2.92 10.85 -28.82
C LEU A 40 -4.16 11.66 -28.45
N MET A 41 -4.42 11.85 -27.15
CA MET A 41 -5.52 12.67 -26.66
C MET A 41 -5.32 14.15 -27.02
N THR A 42 -4.09 14.65 -26.95
CA THR A 42 -3.75 16.02 -27.36
C THR A 42 -3.97 16.25 -28.85
N ALA A 43 -3.59 15.28 -29.70
CA ALA A 43 -3.81 15.35 -31.14
C ALA A 43 -5.31 15.40 -31.52
N GLN A 44 -6.19 14.98 -30.62
CA GLN A 44 -7.65 14.97 -30.82
C GLN A 44 -8.35 16.23 -30.30
N GLY A 45 -7.60 17.23 -29.84
CA GLY A 45 -8.11 18.58 -29.58
C GLY A 45 -8.05 19.04 -28.13
N GLU A 46 -7.60 18.21 -27.18
CA GLU A 46 -7.48 18.60 -25.77
C GLU A 46 -6.05 18.42 -25.24
N PRO A 47 -5.31 19.52 -24.98
CA PRO A 47 -3.98 19.41 -24.40
C PRO A 47 -4.05 18.80 -22.99
N ILE A 48 -3.48 17.62 -22.84
CA ILE A 48 -3.46 16.88 -21.57
C ILE A 48 -2.04 16.44 -21.22
N SER A 49 -1.66 16.62 -19.96
CA SER A 49 -0.36 16.13 -19.47
C SER A 49 -0.42 14.63 -19.17
N HIS A 50 0.73 13.97 -19.25
CA HIS A 50 0.84 12.55 -18.88
C HIS A 50 0.52 12.28 -17.40
N GLU A 51 0.69 13.27 -16.50
CA GLU A 51 0.27 13.17 -15.10
C GLU A 51 -1.26 13.17 -14.97
N THR A 52 -1.94 14.02 -15.75
CA THR A 52 -3.41 14.03 -15.78
C THR A 52 -3.93 12.73 -16.34
N VAL A 53 -3.34 12.21 -17.43
CA VAL A 53 -3.68 10.88 -17.97
C VAL A 53 -3.53 9.79 -16.91
N ARG A 54 -2.43 9.77 -16.14
CA ARG A 54 -2.24 8.82 -15.05
C ARG A 54 -3.41 8.88 -14.05
N LYS A 55 -3.78 10.08 -13.59
CA LYS A 55 -4.91 10.27 -12.66
C LYS A 55 -6.25 9.82 -13.24
N LEU A 56 -6.49 10.06 -14.54
CA LEU A 56 -7.70 9.62 -15.22
C LEU A 56 -7.80 8.09 -15.26
N ILE A 57 -6.69 7.42 -15.61
CA ILE A 57 -6.58 5.96 -15.62
C ILE A 57 -6.78 5.39 -14.22
N GLU A 58 -6.14 5.97 -13.20
CA GLU A 58 -6.29 5.54 -11.80
C GLU A 58 -7.74 5.63 -11.33
N LEU A 59 -8.45 6.71 -11.68
CA LEU A 59 -9.87 6.88 -11.32
C LEU A 59 -10.77 5.86 -12.02
N GLU A 60 -10.63 5.70 -13.34
CA GLU A 60 -11.42 4.73 -14.11
C GLU A 60 -11.12 3.29 -13.66
N ALA A 61 -9.86 2.96 -13.40
CA ALA A 61 -9.46 1.67 -12.88
C ALA A 61 -10.07 1.41 -11.49
N ALA A 62 -10.08 2.41 -10.60
CA ALA A 62 -10.69 2.30 -9.29
C ALA A 62 -12.21 2.05 -9.38
N GLU A 63 -12.90 2.71 -10.31
CA GLU A 63 -14.35 2.57 -10.51
C GLU A 63 -14.71 1.24 -11.17
N ARG A 64 -14.05 0.89 -12.28
CA ARG A 64 -14.41 -0.26 -13.11
C ARG A 64 -13.81 -1.58 -12.60
N VAL A 65 -12.54 -1.54 -12.18
CA VAL A 65 -11.78 -2.73 -11.76
C VAL A 65 -11.84 -2.92 -10.25
N GLY A 66 -11.92 -1.84 -9.47
CA GLY A 66 -11.95 -1.90 -8.00
C GLY A 66 -12.98 -2.89 -7.43
N PRO A 67 -14.27 -2.81 -7.80
CA PRO A 67 -15.29 -3.73 -7.28
C PRO A 67 -15.00 -5.20 -7.62
N VAL A 68 -14.53 -5.47 -8.83
CA VAL A 68 -14.18 -6.84 -9.28
C VAL A 68 -12.94 -7.35 -8.54
N ALA A 69 -11.95 -6.49 -8.35
CA ALA A 69 -10.74 -6.81 -7.60
C ALA A 69 -11.04 -7.11 -6.13
N GLU A 70 -11.92 -6.33 -5.50
CA GLU A 70 -12.37 -6.58 -4.12
C GLU A 70 -13.18 -7.87 -4.02
N HIS A 71 -14.10 -8.14 -4.95
CA HIS A 71 -14.82 -9.42 -4.97
C HIS A 71 -13.85 -10.61 -5.08
N TYR A 72 -12.87 -10.52 -5.99
CA TYR A 72 -11.85 -11.55 -6.13
C TYR A 72 -11.00 -11.70 -4.86
N ARG A 73 -10.65 -10.59 -4.20
CA ARG A 73 -9.95 -10.59 -2.91
C ARG A 73 -10.75 -11.34 -1.85
N THR A 74 -12.06 -11.11 -1.75
CA THR A 74 -12.95 -11.84 -0.83
C THR A 74 -12.91 -13.33 -1.09
N VAL A 75 -13.06 -13.77 -2.36
CA VAL A 75 -12.98 -15.19 -2.74
C VAL A 75 -11.63 -15.81 -2.33
N LEU A 76 -10.53 -15.07 -2.52
CA LEU A 76 -9.21 -15.55 -2.10
C LEU A 76 -9.07 -15.68 -0.58
N ILE A 77 -9.63 -14.74 0.19
CA ILE A 77 -9.66 -14.79 1.66
C ILE A 77 -10.44 -16.03 2.12
N GLU A 78 -11.64 -16.25 1.61
CA GLU A 78 -12.47 -17.41 1.94
C GLU A 78 -11.76 -18.73 1.62
N ARG A 79 -11.16 -18.83 0.43
CA ARG A 79 -10.37 -20.01 0.04
C ARG A 79 -9.18 -20.23 0.98
N THR A 80 -8.49 -19.17 1.36
CA THR A 80 -7.33 -19.26 2.27
C THR A 80 -7.75 -19.71 3.66
N ASN A 81 -8.87 -19.18 4.19
CA ASN A 81 -9.43 -19.61 5.46
C ASN A 81 -9.88 -21.08 5.42
N ALA A 82 -10.53 -21.53 4.34
CA ALA A 82 -10.92 -22.92 4.18
C ALA A 82 -9.72 -23.87 4.16
N LEU A 83 -8.61 -23.46 3.51
CA LEU A 83 -7.35 -24.22 3.56
C LEU A 83 -6.75 -24.24 4.96
N ARG A 84 -6.77 -23.11 5.67
CA ARG A 84 -6.24 -23.00 7.03
C ARG A 84 -6.94 -23.95 7.99
N LEU A 85 -8.28 -24.06 7.92
CA LEU A 85 -9.04 -25.02 8.73
C LEU A 85 -8.61 -26.47 8.43
N LYS A 86 -8.57 -26.85 7.15
CA LYS A 86 -8.15 -28.20 6.73
C LYS A 86 -6.72 -28.55 7.16
N VAL A 87 -5.81 -27.59 7.12
CA VAL A 87 -4.43 -27.78 7.57
C VAL A 87 -4.39 -27.85 9.10
N GLY A 88 -5.20 -27.05 9.80
CA GLY A 88 -5.34 -27.09 11.25
C GLY A 88 -5.78 -28.45 11.79
N GLU A 89 -6.73 -29.11 11.10
CA GLU A 89 -7.19 -30.47 11.43
C GLU A 89 -6.04 -31.50 11.49
N LEU A 90 -4.96 -31.29 10.71
CA LEU A 90 -3.79 -32.18 10.73
C LEU A 90 -2.92 -32.03 11.98
N LEU A 91 -3.06 -30.95 12.76
CA LEU A 91 -2.32 -30.78 14.00
C LEU A 91 -2.87 -31.67 15.12
N ASP A 92 -4.18 -31.94 15.09
CA ASP A 92 -4.89 -32.76 16.08
C ASP A 92 -4.69 -34.27 15.86
N VAL A 93 -4.11 -34.65 14.71
CA VAL A 93 -3.77 -36.06 14.43
C VAL A 93 -2.59 -36.48 15.30
N ASP A 94 -2.75 -37.63 15.97
CA ASP A 94 -1.67 -38.25 16.72
C ASP A 94 -0.49 -38.59 15.80
N PRO A 95 0.74 -38.17 16.13
CA PRO A 95 1.87 -38.41 15.26
C PRO A 95 2.17 -39.91 15.14
N ALA A 96 2.57 -40.32 13.94
CA ALA A 96 2.93 -41.70 13.65
C ALA A 96 4.13 -42.13 14.50
N PRO A 97 4.26 -43.41 14.87
CA PRO A 97 5.48 -43.91 15.49
C PRO A 97 6.67 -43.81 14.51
N VAL A 98 7.85 -43.48 15.03
CA VAL A 98 9.10 -43.58 14.25
C VAL A 98 9.44 -45.05 14.06
N THR A 99 9.77 -45.44 12.83
CA THR A 99 10.20 -46.80 12.50
C THR A 99 11.66 -46.79 12.02
N ALA A 100 12.41 -47.83 12.33
CA ALA A 100 13.80 -48.00 11.93
C ALA A 100 14.07 -49.45 11.48
N GLY A 101 15.17 -49.64 10.75
CA GLY A 101 15.56 -50.96 10.23
C GLY A 101 14.77 -51.38 8.99
N LYS A 102 15.11 -52.55 8.45
CA LYS A 102 14.53 -53.06 7.21
C LYS A 102 13.13 -53.64 7.42
N ASP A 103 12.83 -54.06 8.64
CA ASP A 103 11.59 -54.72 9.04
C ASP A 103 10.55 -53.75 9.61
N GLY A 104 10.93 -52.48 9.81
CA GLY A 104 10.03 -51.42 10.28
C GLY A 104 9.79 -51.43 11.79
N ASP A 105 10.80 -51.81 12.57
CA ASP A 105 10.71 -51.85 14.04
C ASP A 105 10.41 -50.47 14.62
N VAL A 106 9.47 -50.42 15.56
CA VAL A 106 9.09 -49.18 16.25
C VAL A 106 10.20 -48.76 17.21
N VAL A 107 10.68 -47.54 17.06
CA VAL A 107 11.72 -46.97 17.92
C VAL A 107 11.11 -46.62 19.28
N ARG A 108 11.79 -47.06 20.35
CA ARG A 108 11.46 -46.75 21.74
C ARG A 108 12.59 -45.97 22.39
N ASP A 109 12.23 -45.07 23.30
CA ASP A 109 13.17 -44.35 24.13
C ASP A 109 13.83 -45.32 25.13
N PRO A 110 15.18 -45.35 25.23
CA PRO A 110 15.89 -46.31 26.10
C PRO A 110 15.72 -46.03 27.60
N GLU A 111 15.33 -44.83 28.00
CA GLU A 111 15.17 -44.47 29.41
C GLU A 111 13.73 -44.64 29.89
N THR A 112 12.76 -44.31 29.03
CA THR A 112 11.33 -44.29 29.40
C THR A 112 10.53 -45.48 28.83
N GLU A 113 11.10 -46.25 27.91
CA GLU A 113 10.45 -47.32 27.13
C GLU A 113 9.24 -46.87 26.28
N GLU A 114 8.96 -45.57 26.22
CA GLU A 114 7.87 -45.00 25.43
C GLU A 114 8.18 -45.03 23.93
N ILE A 115 7.11 -45.05 23.11
CA ILE A 115 7.23 -45.03 21.65
C ILE A 115 7.62 -43.63 21.17
N VAL A 116 8.72 -43.52 20.44
CA VAL A 116 9.13 -42.27 19.81
C VAL A 116 8.17 -41.94 18.66
N ARG A 117 7.68 -40.69 18.63
CA ARG A 117 6.70 -40.21 17.66
C ARG A 117 7.34 -39.29 16.62
N ASP A 118 6.93 -39.43 15.36
CA ASP A 118 7.36 -38.60 14.25
C ASP A 118 6.52 -37.32 14.18
N TYR A 119 7.11 -36.23 14.65
CA TYR A 119 6.50 -34.90 14.59
C TYR A 119 6.75 -34.16 13.27
N GLY A 120 7.41 -34.78 12.29
CA GLY A 120 7.77 -34.17 11.01
C GLY A 120 6.55 -33.65 10.25
N LEU A 121 5.47 -34.42 10.19
CA LEU A 121 4.22 -33.97 9.58
C LEU A 121 3.67 -32.74 10.31
N ARG A 122 3.61 -32.77 11.65
CA ARG A 122 3.11 -31.66 12.47
C ARG A 122 3.92 -30.37 12.26
N LEU A 123 5.25 -30.46 12.26
CA LEU A 123 6.11 -29.31 11.98
C LEU A 123 5.87 -28.75 10.58
N SER A 124 5.79 -29.63 9.57
CA SER A 124 5.48 -29.19 8.20
C SER A 124 4.10 -28.53 8.09
N THR A 125 3.12 -29.00 8.85
CA THR A 125 1.77 -28.41 8.94
C THR A 125 1.82 -27.01 9.55
N VAL A 126 2.57 -26.82 10.65
CA VAL A 126 2.77 -25.50 11.26
C VAL A 126 3.40 -24.52 10.27
N ASP A 127 4.43 -24.93 9.54
CA ASP A 127 5.06 -24.09 8.51
C ASP A 127 4.08 -23.68 7.41
N ARG A 128 3.16 -24.58 7.03
CA ARG A 128 2.11 -24.27 6.05
C ARG A 128 1.09 -23.29 6.60
N LEU A 129 0.71 -23.42 7.88
CA LEU A 129 -0.20 -22.47 8.53
C LEU A 129 0.41 -21.06 8.59
N ILE A 130 1.68 -20.94 8.96
CA ILE A 130 2.38 -19.65 8.98
C ILE A 130 2.34 -18.99 7.59
N LYS A 131 2.62 -19.75 6.53
CA LYS A 131 2.57 -19.24 5.15
C LYS A 131 1.15 -18.83 4.72
N LEU A 132 0.12 -19.54 5.18
CA LEU A 132 -1.28 -19.17 4.92
C LEU A 132 -1.65 -17.88 5.67
N ASP A 133 -1.20 -17.72 6.91
CA ASP A 133 -1.44 -16.53 7.73
C ASP A 133 -0.71 -15.30 7.14
N GLU A 134 0.53 -15.44 6.69
CA GLU A 134 1.24 -14.38 5.94
C GLU A 134 0.49 -13.97 4.67
N ARG A 135 -0.06 -14.93 3.93
CA ARG A 135 -0.85 -14.66 2.74
C ARG A 135 -2.15 -13.94 3.07
N LEU A 136 -2.80 -14.33 4.17
CA LEU A 136 -4.01 -13.67 4.65
C LEU A 136 -3.72 -12.22 5.06
N ALA A 137 -2.63 -11.98 5.81
CA ALA A 137 -2.20 -10.65 6.21
C ALA A 137 -1.92 -9.74 5.00
N LYS A 138 -1.34 -10.28 3.93
CA LYS A 138 -1.14 -9.56 2.65
C LYS A 138 -2.46 -9.23 1.95
N LEU A 139 -3.42 -10.16 1.94
CA LEU A 139 -4.72 -9.93 1.31
C LEU A 139 -5.55 -8.88 2.06
N THR A 140 -5.52 -8.90 3.39
CA THR A 140 -6.26 -7.96 4.25
C THR A 140 -5.56 -6.62 4.42
N GLY A 141 -4.28 -6.53 4.07
CA GLY A 141 -3.46 -5.34 4.32
C GLY A 141 -3.09 -5.16 5.79
N ALA A 142 -3.21 -6.20 6.62
CA ALA A 142 -2.85 -6.14 8.04
C ALA A 142 -1.36 -5.85 8.27
N ASP A 143 -0.52 -6.24 7.30
CA ASP A 143 0.93 -5.99 7.32
C ASP A 143 1.33 -4.73 6.52
N ALA A 144 0.35 -3.93 6.06
CA ALA A 144 0.65 -2.71 5.33
C ALA A 144 1.26 -1.66 6.28
N PRO A 145 2.35 -0.97 5.88
CA PRO A 145 2.97 0.05 6.71
C PRO A 145 1.98 1.21 6.95
N GLN A 146 1.71 1.50 8.22
CA GLN A 146 0.86 2.62 8.59
C GLN A 146 1.69 3.91 8.66
N LYS A 147 1.35 4.90 7.83
CA LYS A 147 1.92 6.24 7.93
C LYS A 147 1.25 6.97 9.08
N VAL A 148 1.89 7.00 10.25
CA VAL A 148 1.45 7.83 11.37
C VAL A 148 1.97 9.26 11.13
N GLU A 149 1.09 10.13 10.66
CA GLU A 149 1.39 11.56 10.51
C GLU A 149 1.32 12.24 11.88
N GLY A 150 2.42 12.18 12.64
CA GLY A 150 2.59 12.95 13.86
C GLY A 150 3.09 14.34 13.53
N SER A 151 2.27 15.39 13.77
CA SER A 151 2.77 16.77 13.79
C SER A 151 3.54 16.98 15.09
N LEU A 152 4.87 16.88 15.03
CA LEU A 152 5.73 17.24 16.15
C LEU A 152 5.76 18.77 16.26
N THR A 153 4.82 19.35 17.00
CA THR A 153 4.89 20.75 17.41
C THR A 153 5.93 20.86 18.52
N ALA A 154 7.19 21.07 18.15
CA ALA A 154 8.23 21.47 19.09
C ALA A 154 7.97 22.92 19.51
N THR A 155 7.33 23.09 20.67
CA THR A 155 7.23 24.40 21.31
C THR A 155 8.62 24.76 21.84
N VAL A 156 9.36 25.60 21.10
CA VAL A 156 10.62 26.16 21.58
C VAL A 156 10.27 27.23 22.62
N THR A 157 10.27 26.86 23.90
CA THR A 157 9.87 27.73 25.01
C THR A 157 10.92 28.80 25.32
N GLU A 158 12.19 28.56 25.00
CA GLU A 158 13.28 29.49 25.26
C GLU A 158 14.24 29.51 24.08
N VAL A 159 14.33 30.65 23.39
CA VAL A 159 15.42 30.91 22.45
C VAL A 159 16.58 31.44 23.29
N PRO A 160 17.73 30.74 23.37
CA PRO A 160 18.90 31.24 24.08
C PRO A 160 19.27 32.62 23.56
N ALA A 161 19.61 33.56 24.46
CA ALA A 161 19.87 34.97 24.11
C ALA A 161 20.87 35.12 22.94
N ASP A 162 21.87 34.23 22.89
CA ASP A 162 22.91 34.20 21.86
C ASP A 162 22.34 33.92 20.45
N VAL A 163 21.30 33.08 20.35
CA VAL A 163 20.62 32.76 19.09
C VAL A 163 19.72 33.90 18.64
N ALA A 164 19.06 34.59 19.58
CA ALA A 164 18.25 35.77 19.28
C ALA A 164 19.12 36.91 18.72
N GLU A 165 20.31 37.11 19.29
CA GLU A 165 21.26 38.12 18.83
C GLU A 165 21.84 37.80 17.44
N LEU A 166 22.17 36.53 17.19
CA LEU A 166 22.58 36.04 15.86
C LEU A 166 21.50 36.28 14.79
N LEU A 167 20.22 36.04 15.12
CA LEU A 167 19.10 36.28 14.22
C LEU A 167 18.89 37.77 13.93
N ARG A 168 19.13 38.64 14.93
CA ARG A 168 19.08 40.10 14.78
C ARG A 168 20.17 40.58 13.82
N GLN A 169 21.41 40.17 14.04
CA GLN A 169 22.54 40.51 13.18
C GLN A 169 22.37 39.99 11.74
N ALA A 170 21.80 38.79 11.57
CA ALA A 170 21.52 38.23 10.25
C ALA A 170 20.44 39.04 9.49
N ARG A 171 19.40 39.52 10.19
CA ARG A 171 18.37 40.38 9.61
C ARG A 171 18.92 41.74 9.20
N GLU A 172 19.73 42.36 10.05
CA GLU A 172 20.37 43.65 9.76
C GLU A 172 21.31 43.55 8.55
N ARG A 173 22.14 42.50 8.48
CA ARG A 173 23.00 42.24 7.30
C ARG A 173 22.19 42.02 6.03
N ASN A 174 21.11 41.26 6.09
CA ASN A 174 20.25 41.02 4.93
C ASN A 174 19.51 42.28 4.47
N ALA A 175 19.08 43.13 5.41
CA ALA A 175 18.47 44.41 5.09
C ALA A 175 19.47 45.36 4.41
N ALA A 176 20.70 45.47 4.94
CA ALA A 176 21.76 46.28 4.35
C ALA A 176 22.13 45.79 2.94
N LYS A 177 22.28 44.48 2.75
CA LYS A 177 22.60 43.88 1.45
C LYS A 177 21.49 44.09 0.42
N ARG A 178 20.22 44.03 0.84
CA ARG A 178 19.07 44.35 -0.01
C ARG A 178 19.04 45.83 -0.41
N ALA A 179 19.35 46.73 0.52
CA ALA A 179 19.45 48.16 0.22
C ALA A 179 20.58 48.46 -0.78
N GLU A 180 21.76 47.85 -0.61
CA GLU A 180 22.89 47.97 -1.53
C GLU A 180 22.55 47.45 -2.94
N LEU A 181 21.88 46.30 -3.03
CA LEU A 181 21.42 45.73 -4.30
C LEU A 181 20.35 46.60 -4.99
N SER A 182 19.51 47.30 -4.23
CA SER A 182 18.53 48.23 -4.78
C SER A 182 19.12 49.57 -5.24
N GLY A 183 20.24 50.02 -4.64
CA GLY A 183 20.94 51.25 -5.02
C GLY A 183 21.87 51.11 -6.24
N ARG A 184 22.25 49.89 -6.61
CA ARG A 184 23.17 49.59 -7.72
C ARG A 184 22.47 49.41 -9.08
N ARG A 185 21.17 49.72 -9.17
CA ARG A 185 20.42 49.82 -10.43
C ARG A 185 20.33 51.28 -10.87
N VAL A 186 21.42 51.78 -11.46
CA VAL A 186 21.42 52.89 -12.44
C VAL A 186 22.37 52.48 -13.55
#